data_AF-A0A4D4LG92-F1
#
_entry.id   AF-A0A4D4LG92-F1
#
_cell.length_a   1.000
_cell.length_b   1.000
_cell.length_c   1.000
_cell.angle_alpha   90.00
_cell.angle_beta   90.00
_cell.angle_gamma   90.00
#
_symmetry.space_group_name_H-M   'P 1'
#
loop_
_entity.id
_entity.type
_entity.pdbx_description
1 polymer ?
#
loop_
_entity_poly.entity_id
_entity_poly.type
_entity_poly.pdbx_seq_one_letter_code
_entity_poly.pdbx_strand_id
1 'polypeptide(L)'
;MVPLMPVWRNFFLGSEIHKGRGPLRRLDVEAMRATTHRELLRMGIDLRDVDQPIGTLSGGQRQCVAIARAVHFGAKVLILDEPTAALGVKQSGVVLKYVAAARDAGLGVVLITHNPHHAYLVGDRFVLLKRGAMAGSHTKDEIALEELTRQMAGGSELEQLSHELARTPAPDLSGGVAKG
;
A
#
# COMPACT_ATOMS: atom_id res chain seq x y z
N MET A 1 -4.39 13.09 -7.44
CA MET A 1 -4.16 12.88 -8.89
C MET A 1 -5.39 13.33 -9.64
N VAL A 2 -5.25 13.80 -10.87
CA VAL A 2 -6.35 14.26 -11.74
C VAL A 2 -6.62 13.18 -12.79
N PRO A 3 -7.77 12.49 -12.78
CA PRO A 3 -8.01 11.27 -13.56
C PRO A 3 -7.88 11.43 -15.08
N LEU A 4 -8.35 12.55 -15.62
CA LEU A 4 -8.36 12.83 -17.05
C LEU A 4 -7.03 13.39 -17.57
N MET A 5 -6.08 13.62 -16.68
CA MET A 5 -4.79 14.21 -17.00
C MET A 5 -3.77 13.10 -17.33
N PRO A 6 -2.85 13.34 -18.28
CA PRO A 6 -1.76 12.42 -18.59
C PRO A 6 -0.95 12.00 -17.36
N VAL A 7 -0.34 10.81 -17.43
CA VAL A 7 0.54 10.30 -16.37
C VAL A 7 1.70 11.25 -16.12
N TRP A 8 2.39 11.72 -17.16
CA TRP A 8 3.53 12.65 -16.99
C TRP A 8 3.14 13.95 -16.28
N ARG A 9 1.93 14.44 -16.54
CA ARG A 9 1.48 15.70 -15.94
C ARG A 9 1.03 15.50 -14.50
N ASN A 10 0.44 14.34 -14.17
CA ASN A 10 0.21 13.95 -12.77
C ASN A 10 1.52 13.77 -12.01
N PHE A 11 2.54 13.21 -12.66
CA PHE A 11 3.86 13.02 -12.08
C PHE A 11 4.47 14.36 -11.66
N PHE A 12 4.44 15.36 -12.53
CA PHE A 12 5.01 16.69 -12.28
C PHE A 12 4.07 17.71 -11.63
N LEU A 13 2.84 17.32 -11.26
CA LEU A 13 1.85 18.26 -10.72
C LEU A 13 2.39 18.97 -9.46
N GLY A 14 2.50 20.30 -9.53
CA GLY A 14 3.05 21.14 -8.45
C GLY A 14 4.58 21.22 -8.43
N SER A 15 5.27 20.68 -9.42
CA SER A 15 6.73 20.72 -9.58
C SER A 15 7.12 20.75 -11.05
N GLU A 16 6.36 21.49 -11.87
CA GLU A 16 6.49 21.48 -13.32
C GLU A 16 7.81 22.09 -13.81
N ILE A 17 8.45 21.40 -14.77
CA ILE A 17 9.64 21.91 -15.45
C ILE A 17 9.21 22.98 -16.44
N HIS A 18 9.90 24.12 -16.41
CA HIS A 18 9.64 25.23 -17.31
C HIS A 18 10.89 25.58 -18.12
N LYS A 19 10.70 26.04 -19.36
CA LYS A 19 11.74 26.58 -20.23
C LYS A 19 11.38 27.99 -20.71
N GLY A 20 12.40 28.77 -21.04
CA GLY A 20 12.27 30.18 -21.44
C GLY A 20 12.46 31.15 -20.27
N ARG A 21 12.45 32.46 -20.58
CA ARG A 21 12.64 33.55 -19.61
C ARG A 21 11.48 34.55 -19.70
N GLY A 22 11.13 35.15 -18.56
CA GLY A 22 10.09 36.19 -18.48
C GLY A 22 8.70 35.69 -18.95
N PRO A 23 7.95 36.48 -19.74
CA PRO A 23 6.58 36.14 -20.14
C PRO A 23 6.50 34.97 -21.14
N LEU A 24 7.61 34.52 -21.71
CA LEU A 24 7.68 33.36 -22.61
C LEU A 24 7.93 32.03 -21.87
N ARG A 25 7.86 32.03 -20.53
CA ARG A 25 8.03 30.84 -19.72
C ARG A 25 6.90 29.84 -20.00
N ARG A 26 7.26 28.68 -20.52
CA ARG A 26 6.32 27.60 -20.89
C ARG A 26 6.75 26.27 -20.27
N LEU A 27 5.81 25.34 -20.18
CA LEU A 27 6.09 23.98 -19.71
C LEU A 27 7.06 23.27 -20.65
N ASP A 28 8.05 22.59 -20.08
CA ASP A 28 8.95 21.71 -20.83
C ASP A 28 8.39 20.29 -20.87
N VAL A 29 7.37 20.10 -21.71
CA VAL A 29 6.62 18.84 -21.82
C VAL A 29 7.53 17.67 -22.22
N GLU A 30 8.49 17.91 -23.11
CA GLU A 30 9.43 16.89 -23.58
C GLU A 30 10.32 16.38 -22.44
N ALA A 31 10.91 17.29 -21.67
CA ALA A 31 11.73 16.93 -20.51
C ALA A 31 10.93 16.19 -19.43
N MET A 32 9.69 16.62 -19.18
CA MET A 32 8.80 15.98 -18.21
C MET A 32 8.41 14.57 -18.66
N ARG A 33 8.02 14.37 -19.93
CA ARG A 33 7.70 13.04 -20.49
C ARG A 33 8.89 12.09 -20.38
N ALA A 34 10.06 12.52 -20.85
CA ALA A 34 11.28 11.71 -20.81
C ALA A 34 11.67 11.33 -19.37
N THR A 35 11.53 12.26 -18.43
CA THR A 35 11.80 12.01 -17.01
C THR A 35 10.80 11.04 -16.41
N THR A 36 9.49 11.26 -16.61
CA THR A 36 8.46 10.33 -16.11
C THR A 36 8.72 8.91 -16.60
N HIS A 37 8.96 8.73 -17.90
CA HIS A 37 9.24 7.40 -18.46
C HIS A 37 10.48 6.75 -17.83
N ARG A 38 11.58 7.51 -17.70
CA ARG A 38 12.83 7.01 -17.09
C ARG A 38 12.66 6.63 -15.63
N GLU A 39 12.02 7.46 -14.81
CA GLU A 39 11.87 7.17 -13.38
C GLU A 39 10.90 6.02 -13.13
N LEU A 40 9.83 5.91 -13.92
CA LEU A 40 8.94 4.74 -13.87
C LEU A 40 9.71 3.45 -14.22
N LEU A 41 10.50 3.46 -15.29
CA LEU A 41 11.33 2.31 -15.67
C LEU A 41 12.37 1.95 -14.61
N ARG A 42 13.01 2.92 -13.97
CA ARG A 42 13.97 2.69 -12.87
C ARG A 42 13.34 1.96 -11.69
N MET A 43 12.05 2.20 -11.45
CA MET A 43 11.31 1.47 -10.44
C MET A 43 10.81 0.10 -10.92
N GLY A 44 10.93 -0.22 -12.22
CA GLY A 44 10.44 -1.45 -12.84
C GLY A 44 9.03 -1.34 -13.41
N ILE A 45 8.52 -0.12 -13.59
CA ILE A 45 7.20 0.18 -14.13
C ILE A 45 7.35 0.51 -15.62
N ASP A 46 6.99 -0.44 -16.48
CA ASP A 46 6.94 -0.23 -17.92
C ASP A 46 5.54 0.24 -18.33
N LEU A 47 5.37 1.56 -18.45
CA LEU A 47 4.17 2.16 -19.05
C LEU A 47 4.42 2.42 -20.53
N ARG A 48 3.67 1.72 -21.38
CA ARG A 48 3.71 1.89 -22.85
C ARG A 48 3.49 3.33 -23.31
N ASP A 49 2.68 4.08 -22.57
CA ASP A 49 2.35 5.46 -22.87
C ASP A 49 2.15 6.26 -21.58
N VAL A 50 2.86 7.39 -21.46
CA VAL A 50 2.73 8.35 -20.35
C VAL A 50 1.78 9.50 -20.69
N ASP A 51 1.35 9.62 -21.95
CA ASP A 51 0.35 10.59 -22.42
C ASP A 51 -1.09 10.13 -22.17
N GLN A 52 -1.33 8.82 -22.00
CA GLN A 52 -2.64 8.31 -21.63
C GLN A 52 -3.14 8.91 -20.29
N PRO A 53 -4.46 9.09 -20.12
CA PRO A 53 -5.01 9.57 -18.86
C PRO A 53 -4.68 8.63 -17.71
N ILE A 54 -4.25 9.15 -16.56
CA ILE A 54 -3.89 8.30 -15.40
C ILE A 54 -5.07 7.45 -14.89
N GLY A 55 -6.31 7.87 -15.17
CA GLY A 55 -7.52 7.13 -14.83
C GLY A 55 -7.66 5.79 -15.54
N THR A 56 -6.97 5.57 -16.67
CA THR A 56 -6.99 4.29 -17.40
C THR A 56 -6.07 3.23 -16.79
N LEU A 57 -5.14 3.62 -15.92
CA LEU A 57 -4.22 2.72 -15.24
C LEU A 57 -4.95 1.87 -14.19
N SER A 58 -4.44 0.66 -13.91
CA SER A 58 -4.91 -0.13 -12.77
C SER A 58 -4.66 0.59 -11.44
N GLY A 59 -5.39 0.22 -10.38
CA GLY A 59 -5.18 0.77 -9.04
C GLY A 59 -3.72 0.64 -8.57
N GLY A 60 -3.14 -0.54 -8.79
CA GLY A 60 -1.72 -0.80 -8.53
C GLY A 60 -0.83 0.15 -9.32
N GLN A 61 -0.97 0.22 -10.65
CA GLN A 61 -0.17 1.11 -11.51
C GLN A 61 -0.25 2.58 -11.08
N ARG A 62 -1.43 3.08 -10.68
CA ARG A 62 -1.57 4.45 -10.17
C ARG A 62 -0.75 4.67 -8.90
N GLN A 63 -0.77 3.73 -7.97
CA GLN A 63 0.08 3.82 -6.77
C GLN A 63 1.55 3.80 -7.13
N CYS A 64 1.95 3.01 -8.13
CA CYS A 64 3.33 2.95 -8.59
C CYS A 64 3.80 4.32 -9.11
N VAL A 65 2.94 5.02 -9.88
CA VAL A 65 3.20 6.40 -10.30
C VAL A 65 3.31 7.35 -9.11
N ALA A 66 2.48 7.17 -8.07
CA ALA A 66 2.55 7.98 -6.85
C ALA A 66 3.88 7.81 -6.11
N ILE A 67 4.32 6.55 -5.95
CA ILE A 67 5.58 6.20 -5.30
C ILE A 67 6.75 6.77 -6.11
N ALA A 68 6.78 6.54 -7.44
CA ALA A 68 7.84 7.05 -8.30
C ALA A 68 7.94 8.58 -8.29
N ARG A 69 6.80 9.26 -8.24
CA ARG A 69 6.75 10.71 -8.05
C ARG A 69 7.38 11.10 -6.71
N ALA A 70 6.99 10.46 -5.61
CA ALA A 70 7.54 10.77 -4.28
C ALA A 70 9.06 10.58 -4.23
N VAL A 71 9.57 9.46 -4.78
CA VAL A 71 11.00 9.17 -4.88
C VAL A 71 11.73 10.23 -5.71
N HIS A 72 11.22 10.55 -6.90
CA HIS A 72 11.85 11.50 -7.81
C HIS A 72 12.03 12.90 -7.21
N PHE A 73 11.02 13.39 -6.48
CA PHE A 73 11.07 14.69 -5.83
C PHE A 73 11.73 14.67 -4.44
N GLY A 74 12.46 13.61 -4.12
CA GLY A 74 13.32 13.55 -2.93
C GLY A 74 12.56 13.35 -1.62
N ALA A 75 11.44 12.61 -1.63
CA ALA A 75 10.80 12.21 -0.39
C ALA A 75 11.78 11.41 0.48
N LYS A 76 11.90 11.80 1.76
CA LYS A 76 12.70 11.06 2.75
C LYS A 76 11.92 9.92 3.39
N VAL A 77 10.60 10.07 3.47
CA VAL A 77 9.67 9.12 4.07
C VAL A 77 8.45 8.95 3.18
N LEU A 78 8.02 7.70 3.00
CA LEU A 78 6.83 7.29 2.26
C LEU A 78 5.87 6.60 3.23
N ILE A 79 4.67 7.17 3.42
CA ILE A 79 3.61 6.57 4.23
C ILE A 79 2.52 6.05 3.28
N LEU A 80 2.19 4.77 3.42
CA LEU A 80 1.21 4.07 2.59
C LEU A 80 0.10 3.54 3.48
N ASP A 81 -1.09 4.13 3.35
CA ASP A 81 -2.28 3.71 4.08
C ASP A 81 -3.08 2.71 3.26
N GLU A 82 -3.10 1.45 3.70
CA GLU A 82 -3.76 0.31 3.06
C GLU A 82 -3.61 0.28 1.53
N PRO A 83 -2.38 0.33 0.98
CA PRO A 83 -2.17 0.49 -0.45
C PRO A 83 -2.66 -0.73 -1.24
N THR A 84 -2.79 -1.89 -0.61
CA THR A 84 -3.31 -3.10 -1.27
C THR A 84 -4.82 -3.25 -1.16
N ALA A 85 -5.54 -2.28 -0.58
CA ALA A 85 -6.99 -2.33 -0.46
C ALA A 85 -7.66 -2.44 -1.84
N ALA A 86 -8.66 -3.32 -1.94
CA ALA A 86 -9.41 -3.59 -3.18
C ALA A 86 -8.54 -4.07 -4.38
N LEU A 87 -7.31 -4.52 -4.14
CA LEU A 87 -6.45 -5.12 -5.16
C LEU A 87 -6.45 -6.65 -5.05
N GLY A 88 -6.54 -7.34 -6.19
CA GLY A 88 -6.32 -8.78 -6.25
C GLY A 88 -4.83 -9.14 -6.06
N VAL A 89 -4.55 -10.40 -5.71
CA VAL A 89 -3.22 -10.92 -5.35
C VAL A 89 -2.10 -10.45 -6.28
N LYS A 90 -2.30 -10.54 -7.62
CA LYS A 90 -1.29 -10.11 -8.60
C LYS A 90 -0.98 -8.61 -8.52
N GLN A 91 -2.00 -7.77 -8.34
CA GLN A 91 -1.83 -6.31 -8.25
C GLN A 91 -1.22 -5.91 -6.90
N SER A 92 -1.61 -6.58 -5.82
CA SER A 92 -1.00 -6.37 -4.50
C SER A 92 0.48 -6.71 -4.50
N GLY A 93 0.87 -7.84 -5.11
CA GLY A 93 2.29 -8.20 -5.26
C GLY A 93 3.10 -7.17 -6.05
N VAL A 94 2.50 -6.57 -7.08
CA VAL A 94 3.10 -5.47 -7.84
C VAL A 94 3.34 -4.25 -6.94
N VAL A 95 2.33 -3.83 -6.17
CA VAL A 95 2.48 -2.72 -5.20
C VAL A 95 3.58 -3.00 -4.18
N LEU A 96 3.55 -4.17 -3.53
CA LEU A 96 4.54 -4.56 -2.51
C LEU A 96 5.96 -4.59 -3.08
N LYS A 97 6.15 -5.02 -4.33
CA LYS A 97 7.46 -4.96 -5.00
C LYS A 97 8.00 -3.53 -5.06
N TYR A 98 7.15 -2.53 -5.31
CA TYR A 98 7.57 -1.13 -5.35
C TYR A 98 7.76 -0.51 -3.96
N VAL A 99 7.01 -0.97 -2.96
CA VAL A 99 7.28 -0.63 -1.56
C VAL A 99 8.71 -1.07 -1.19
N ALA A 100 9.09 -2.30 -1.54
CA ALA A 100 10.44 -2.80 -1.35
C ALA A 100 11.49 -2.01 -2.16
N ALA A 101 11.21 -1.71 -3.44
CA ALA A 101 12.12 -0.90 -4.26
C ALA A 101 12.32 0.52 -3.71
N ALA A 102 11.28 1.14 -3.14
CA ALA A 102 11.38 2.45 -2.50
C ALA A 102 12.26 2.38 -1.23
N ARG A 103 12.10 1.35 -0.41
CA ARG A 103 12.99 1.06 0.73
C ARG A 103 14.44 0.89 0.26
N ASP A 104 14.67 0.09 -0.77
CA ASP A 104 16.02 -0.19 -1.29
C ASP A 104 16.69 1.04 -1.92
N ALA A 105 15.89 2.02 -2.37
CA ALA A 105 16.36 3.33 -2.80
C ALA A 105 16.71 4.29 -1.63
N GLY A 106 16.61 3.83 -0.38
CA GLY A 106 16.99 4.59 0.82
C GLY A 106 15.88 5.44 1.42
N LEU A 107 14.61 5.21 1.05
CA LEU A 107 13.47 5.90 1.65
C LEU A 107 13.03 5.20 2.93
N GLY A 108 12.70 5.96 3.97
CA GLY A 108 11.96 5.42 5.11
C GLY A 108 10.53 5.07 4.66
N VAL A 109 10.07 3.84 4.88
CA VAL A 109 8.74 3.43 4.44
C VAL A 109 7.89 2.99 5.63
N VAL A 110 6.70 3.56 5.75
CA VAL A 110 5.68 3.18 6.72
C VAL A 110 4.50 2.60 5.96
N LEU A 111 4.30 1.29 6.08
CA LEU A 111 3.15 0.58 5.51
C LEU A 111 2.12 0.33 6.60
N ILE A 112 0.92 0.87 6.44
CA ILE A 112 -0.21 0.61 7.31
C ILE A 112 -1.06 -0.47 6.64
N THR A 113 -1.21 -1.62 7.30
CA THR A 113 -2.08 -2.68 6.80
C THR A 113 -2.64 -3.58 7.90
N HIS A 114 -3.85 -4.08 7.69
CA HIS A 114 -4.46 -5.16 8.47
C HIS A 114 -4.13 -6.56 7.93
N ASN A 115 -3.34 -6.68 6.86
CA ASN A 115 -2.94 -7.97 6.29
C ASN A 115 -1.51 -8.36 6.74
N PRO A 116 -1.36 -9.37 7.62
CA PRO A 116 -0.06 -9.80 8.14
C PRO A 116 0.87 -10.33 7.03
N HIS A 117 0.34 -10.99 6.01
CA HIS A 117 1.15 -11.50 4.90
C HIS A 117 1.77 -10.36 4.09
N HIS A 118 1.02 -9.30 3.83
CA HIS A 118 1.54 -8.13 3.12
C HIS A 118 2.59 -7.39 3.96
N ALA A 119 2.32 -7.18 5.26
CA ALA A 119 3.27 -6.58 6.18
C ALA A 119 4.58 -7.40 6.21
N TYR A 120 4.49 -8.71 6.40
CA TYR A 120 5.65 -9.58 6.59
C TYR A 120 6.54 -9.69 5.35
N LEU A 121 5.96 -9.61 4.16
CA LEU A 121 6.69 -9.65 2.89
C LEU A 121 7.69 -8.49 2.73
N VAL A 122 7.33 -7.28 3.18
CA VAL A 122 8.14 -6.07 2.93
C VAL A 122 8.66 -5.39 4.20
N GLY A 123 8.14 -5.76 5.36
CA GLY A 123 8.49 -5.16 6.65
C GLY A 123 9.78 -5.75 7.24
N ASP A 124 10.56 -4.84 7.84
CA ASP A 124 11.72 -5.14 8.68
C ASP A 124 11.42 -4.94 10.17
N ARG A 125 10.43 -4.08 10.48
CA ARG A 125 9.90 -3.82 11.82
C ARG A 125 8.37 -3.75 11.77
N PHE A 126 7.75 -4.37 12.76
CA PHE A 126 6.31 -4.48 12.92
C PHE A 126 5.89 -3.71 14.18
N VAL A 127 4.89 -2.85 14.03
CA VAL A 127 4.26 -2.13 15.15
C VAL A 127 2.79 -2.45 15.13
N LEU A 128 2.32 -3.08 16.20
CA LEU A 128 0.93 -3.48 16.36
C LEU A 128 0.19 -2.40 17.14
N LEU A 129 -0.92 -1.93 16.60
CA LEU A 129 -1.77 -0.93 17.23
C LEU A 129 -3.11 -1.56 17.60
N LYS A 130 -3.55 -1.36 18.85
CA LYS A 130 -4.86 -1.78 19.36
C LYS A 130 -5.52 -0.61 20.09
N ARG A 131 -6.72 -0.21 19.65
CA ARG A 131 -7.50 0.90 20.24
C ARG A 131 -6.67 2.20 20.42
N GLY A 132 -5.81 2.51 19.46
CA GLY A 132 -4.97 3.71 19.48
C GLY A 132 -3.70 3.62 20.34
N ALA A 133 -3.45 2.50 21.02
CA ALA A 133 -2.23 2.25 21.78
C ALA A 133 -1.33 1.22 21.07
N MET A 134 -0.02 1.32 21.27
CA MET A 134 0.91 0.29 20.82
C MET A 134 0.73 -0.97 21.66
N ALA A 135 0.33 -2.06 21.00
CA ALA A 135 0.15 -3.37 21.62
C ALA A 135 1.43 -4.22 21.55
N GLY A 136 2.31 -3.95 20.58
CA GLY A 136 3.59 -4.64 20.42
C GLY A 136 4.48 -3.97 19.39
N SER A 137 5.79 -4.17 19.50
CA SER A 137 6.77 -3.79 18.50
C SER A 137 7.81 -4.89 18.39
N HIS A 138 8.03 -5.39 17.16
CA HIS A 138 8.93 -6.51 16.88
C HIS A 138 9.76 -6.21 15.63
N THR A 139 10.99 -6.66 15.57
CA THR A 139 11.75 -6.79 14.33
C THR A 139 11.44 -8.10 13.63
N LYS A 140 11.85 -8.23 12.37
CA LYS A 140 11.59 -9.43 11.57
C LYS A 140 12.21 -10.72 12.13
N ASP A 141 13.30 -10.60 12.85
CA ASP A 141 13.97 -11.70 13.55
C ASP A 141 13.32 -12.06 14.90
N GLU A 142 12.48 -11.19 15.46
CA GLU A 142 11.82 -11.40 16.75
C GLU A 142 10.46 -12.10 16.63
N ILE A 143 9.80 -12.05 15.46
CA ILE A 143 8.43 -12.56 15.29
C ILE A 143 8.26 -13.36 14.01
N ALA A 144 7.63 -14.54 14.13
CA ALA A 144 7.20 -15.33 12.98
C ALA A 144 5.86 -14.82 12.42
N LEU A 145 5.60 -15.10 11.14
CA LEU A 145 4.35 -14.69 10.46
C LEU A 145 3.10 -15.20 11.18
N GLU A 146 3.13 -16.44 11.68
CA GLU A 146 2.01 -17.06 12.40
C GLU A 146 1.70 -16.28 13.68
N GLU A 147 2.73 -15.86 14.41
CA GLU A 147 2.58 -15.11 15.65
C GLU A 147 2.15 -13.66 15.39
N LEU A 148 2.69 -13.02 14.35
CA LEU A 148 2.21 -11.71 13.89
C LEU A 148 0.72 -11.75 13.55
N THR A 149 0.29 -12.80 12.84
CA THR A 149 -1.11 -13.02 12.48
C THR A 149 -1.98 -13.20 13.71
N ARG A 150 -1.54 -14.01 14.69
CA ARG A 150 -2.25 -14.21 15.96
C ARG A 150 -2.43 -12.90 16.72
N GLN A 151 -1.36 -12.11 16.85
CA GLN A 151 -1.42 -10.82 17.57
C GLN A 151 -2.31 -9.79 16.84
N MET A 152 -2.25 -9.73 15.50
CA MET A 152 -3.13 -8.88 14.68
C MET A 152 -4.61 -9.28 14.79
N ALA A 153 -4.89 -10.57 14.91
CA ALA A 153 -6.25 -11.10 15.11
C ALA A 153 -6.78 -10.87 16.54
N GLY A 154 -5.99 -10.28 17.44
CA GLY A 154 -6.43 -9.96 18.80
C GLY A 154 -6.06 -11.00 19.86
N GLY A 155 -5.20 -11.98 19.53
CA GLY A 155 -4.53 -12.92 20.44
C GLY A 155 -5.40 -13.45 21.57
N SER A 156 -5.39 -12.75 22.70
CA SER A 156 -6.08 -13.12 23.94
C SER A 156 -7.62 -13.08 23.85
N GLU A 157 -8.22 -12.15 23.09
CA GLU A 157 -9.69 -12.08 22.96
C GLU A 157 -10.23 -13.24 22.12
N LEU A 158 -9.49 -13.63 21.07
CA LEU A 158 -9.90 -14.70 20.16
C LEU A 158 -9.68 -16.09 20.79
N GLU A 159 -8.63 -16.28 21.58
CA GLU A 159 -8.44 -17.49 22.39
C GLU A 159 -9.49 -17.61 23.50
N GLN A 160 -9.86 -16.52 24.17
CA GLN A 160 -10.95 -16.51 25.16
C GLN A 160 -12.31 -16.83 24.52
N LEU A 161 -12.66 -16.19 23.40
CA LEU A 161 -13.88 -16.47 22.63
C LEU A 161 -13.90 -17.92 22.13
N SER A 162 -12.79 -18.43 21.59
CA SER A 162 -12.69 -19.82 21.11
C SER A 162 -12.88 -20.82 22.24
N HIS A 163 -12.31 -20.55 23.43
CA HIS A 163 -12.52 -21.38 24.62
C HIS A 163 -13.96 -21.32 25.16
N GLU A 164 -14.64 -20.18 25.04
CA GLU A 164 -16.02 -20.00 25.47
C GLU A 164 -17.00 -20.71 24.51
N LEU A 165 -16.79 -20.57 23.19
CA LEU A 165 -17.54 -21.27 22.14
C LEU A 165 -17.35 -22.80 22.22
N ALA A 166 -16.14 -23.28 22.50
CA ALA A 166 -15.86 -24.71 22.69
C ALA A 166 -16.52 -25.29 23.97
N ARG A 167 -16.87 -24.44 24.94
CA ARG A 167 -17.53 -24.84 26.20
C ARG A 167 -19.05 -24.70 26.17
N THR A 168 -19.61 -24.08 25.13
CA THR A 168 -21.06 -23.91 25.02
C THR A 168 -21.64 -25.18 24.38
N PRO A 169 -22.47 -25.98 25.08
CA PRO A 169 -23.13 -27.13 24.47
C PRO A 169 -24.03 -26.63 23.33
N ALA A 170 -24.14 -27.41 22.25
CA ALA A 170 -25.06 -27.10 21.16
C ALA A 170 -26.46 -26.83 21.73
N PRO A 171 -27.17 -25.78 21.27
CA PRO A 171 -28.51 -25.50 21.76
C PRO A 171 -29.40 -26.72 21.52
N ASP A 172 -30.07 -27.17 22.58
CA ASP A 172 -31.03 -28.26 22.50
C ASP A 172 -32.24 -27.81 21.69
N LEU A 173 -32.26 -28.21 20.41
CA LEU A 173 -33.35 -27.94 19.47
C LEU A 173 -34.51 -28.95 19.61
N SER A 174 -34.57 -29.76 20.68
CA SER A 174 -35.57 -30.83 20.81
C SER A 174 -36.88 -30.46 21.54
N GLY A 175 -37.08 -29.19 21.91
CA GLY A 175 -38.28 -28.74 22.64
C GLY A 175 -39.25 -27.92 21.79
N GLY A 176 -40.11 -28.54 20.96
CA GLY A 176 -41.18 -27.76 20.32
C GLY A 176 -42.00 -28.40 19.21
N VAL A 177 -42.57 -29.60 19.41
CA VAL A 177 -43.80 -29.99 18.69
C VAL A 177 -44.79 -30.56 19.71
N ALA A 178 -45.45 -29.66 20.44
CA ALA A 178 -46.65 -30.01 21.18
C ALA A 178 -47.84 -29.97 20.21
N LYS A 179 -48.42 -31.15 19.96
CA LYS A 179 -49.75 -31.32 19.35
C LYS A 179 -50.81 -30.72 20.28
N GLY A 180 -51.73 -29.96 19.71
CA GLY A 180 -52.98 -29.49 20.32
C GLY A 180 -53.87 -28.93 19.23
#